data_AF-A0A961L7B7-F1
#
_entry.id   AF-A0A961L7B7-F1
#
_cell.length_a   1.000
_cell.length_b   1.000
_cell.length_c   1.000
_cell.angle_alpha   90.00
_cell.angle_beta   90.00
_cell.angle_gamma   90.00
#
_symmetry.space_group_name_H-M   'P 1'
#
loop_
_entity.id
_entity.type
_entity.pdbx_description
1 polymer ?
#
loop_
_entity_poly.entity_id
_entity_poly.type
_entity_poly.pdbx_seq_one_letter_code
_entity_poly.pdbx_strand_id
1 'polypeptide(L)'
;VVPDQPPTIEAASDATRTVAGEMRMDYTARDDYGVTGGSARIELDLAAVDRRYGLTVEPEPRDPIEIDLPLPVTGDRREFTQTIAEDFSQHPWAGLPVKIALFDTDAAAQQGNAPGATITLPGRRFFDTMSLALIEMRRDLLWNISNGPRVTQVLRAVSWHPDDVFRQPGVYLKL
;
A
#
# COMPACT_ATOMS: atom_id res chain seq x y z
N VAL A 1 -29.55 24.87 -21.89
CA VAL A 1 -28.37 23.99 -21.73
C VAL A 1 -28.29 23.65 -20.26
N VAL A 2 -28.25 22.37 -19.90
CA VAL A 2 -28.07 21.94 -18.50
C VAL A 2 -26.58 22.11 -18.18
N PRO A 3 -26.21 22.80 -17.09
CA PRO A 3 -24.81 22.93 -16.69
C PRO A 3 -24.28 21.59 -16.20
N ASP A 4 -23.07 21.26 -16.62
CA ASP A 4 -22.30 20.06 -16.27
C ASP A 4 -21.84 20.12 -14.80
N GLN A 5 -21.91 19.00 -14.09
CA GLN A 5 -21.49 18.89 -12.69
C GLN A 5 -20.18 18.12 -12.58
N PRO A 6 -19.34 18.38 -11.57
CA PRO A 6 -18.13 17.61 -11.38
C PRO A 6 -18.48 16.17 -10.97
N PRO A 7 -17.62 15.19 -11.34
CA PRO A 7 -17.83 13.80 -10.98
C PRO A 7 -17.68 13.60 -9.46
N THR A 8 -18.23 12.50 -8.97
CA THR A 8 -18.18 12.13 -7.55
C THR A 8 -17.71 10.69 -7.40
N ILE A 9 -16.74 10.48 -6.50
CA ILE A 9 -16.17 9.17 -6.20
C ILE A 9 -16.28 8.87 -4.71
N GLU A 10 -16.58 7.63 -4.35
CA GLU A 10 -16.67 7.16 -2.97
C GLU A 10 -16.01 5.78 -2.82
N ALA A 11 -15.20 5.61 -1.76
CA ALA A 11 -14.68 4.30 -1.39
C ALA A 11 -15.73 3.50 -0.62
N ALA A 12 -15.89 2.21 -0.92
CA ALA A 12 -16.72 1.33 -0.13
C ALA A 12 -15.98 0.97 1.17
N SER A 13 -16.35 1.66 2.26
CA SER A 13 -16.08 1.42 3.68
C SER A 13 -14.70 0.89 4.12
N ASP A 14 -14.20 -0.22 3.59
CA ASP A 14 -12.95 -0.84 4.00
C ASP A 14 -12.16 -1.42 2.80
N ALA A 15 -10.93 -0.95 2.63
CA ALA A 15 -9.96 -1.67 1.81
C ALA A 15 -9.52 -2.95 2.53
N THR A 16 -9.67 -4.07 1.85
CA THR A 16 -9.37 -5.41 2.37
C THR A 16 -8.14 -6.00 1.71
N ARG A 17 -7.77 -7.20 2.17
CA ARG A 17 -6.65 -7.97 1.63
C ARG A 17 -7.19 -9.24 1.00
N THR A 18 -6.73 -9.57 -0.21
CA THR A 18 -7.04 -10.85 -0.86
C THR A 18 -6.22 -12.01 -0.27
N VAL A 19 -6.61 -13.25 -0.58
CA VAL A 19 -5.82 -14.45 -0.18
C VAL A 19 -4.41 -14.42 -0.78
N ALA A 20 -4.25 -13.85 -1.98
CA ALA A 20 -2.96 -13.66 -2.63
C ALA A 20 -2.09 -12.59 -1.97
N GLY A 21 -2.67 -11.75 -1.11
CA GLY A 21 -1.98 -10.71 -0.35
C GLY A 21 -2.14 -9.30 -0.92
N GLU A 22 -2.81 -9.16 -2.07
CA GLU A 22 -3.12 -7.88 -2.72
C GLU A 22 -4.06 -7.04 -1.87
N MET A 23 -3.95 -5.72 -2.01
CA MET A 23 -4.95 -4.77 -1.54
C MET A 23 -6.15 -4.82 -2.48
N ARG A 24 -7.35 -4.91 -1.92
CA ARG A 24 -8.62 -4.87 -2.66
C ARG A 24 -9.51 -3.78 -2.08
N MET A 25 -10.01 -2.88 -2.91
CA MET A 25 -10.93 -1.83 -2.47
C MET A 25 -12.01 -1.61 -3.52
N ASP A 26 -13.26 -1.64 -3.09
CA ASP A 26 -14.38 -1.29 -3.96
C ASP A 26 -14.56 0.23 -3.93
N TYR A 27 -14.97 0.80 -5.06
CA TYR A 27 -15.28 2.22 -5.17
C TYR A 27 -16.46 2.41 -6.12
N THR A 28 -17.21 3.48 -5.90
CA THR A 28 -18.31 3.90 -6.75
C THR A 28 -18.01 5.28 -7.30
N ALA A 29 -18.16 5.46 -8.60
CA ALA A 29 -17.99 6.74 -9.27
C ALA A 29 -19.28 7.12 -10.02
N ARG A 30 -19.61 8.41 -10.02
CA ARG A 30 -20.85 8.95 -10.61
C ARG A 30 -20.61 10.30 -11.28
N ASP A 31 -21.21 10.46 -12.45
CA ASP A 31 -21.15 11.69 -13.26
C ASP A 31 -22.34 11.76 -14.23
N ASP A 32 -22.84 12.94 -14.57
CA ASP A 32 -23.99 13.10 -15.48
C ASP A 32 -23.64 12.90 -16.97
N TYR A 33 -22.38 13.13 -17.35
CA TYR A 33 -21.86 12.90 -18.71
C TYR A 33 -20.90 11.70 -18.83
N GLY A 34 -20.58 11.08 -17.70
CA GLY A 34 -19.79 9.87 -17.57
C GLY A 34 -18.32 10.14 -17.21
N VAL A 35 -17.80 9.32 -16.30
CA VAL A 35 -16.40 9.37 -15.86
C VAL A 35 -15.47 8.83 -16.95
N THR A 36 -14.38 9.55 -17.23
CA THR A 36 -13.37 9.20 -18.24
C THR A 36 -12.04 8.75 -17.66
N GLY A 37 -11.78 9.03 -16.39
CA GLY A 37 -10.55 8.66 -15.68
C GLY A 37 -10.77 8.55 -14.18
N GLY A 38 -9.90 7.78 -13.52
CA GLY A 38 -9.85 7.72 -12.06
C GLY A 38 -8.49 7.26 -11.59
N SER A 39 -8.06 7.75 -10.44
CA SER A 39 -6.81 7.35 -9.80
C SER A 39 -6.96 7.26 -8.29
N ALA A 40 -6.14 6.44 -7.67
CA ALA A 40 -5.96 6.43 -6.22
C ALA A 40 -4.54 6.83 -5.88
N ARG A 41 -4.41 7.69 -4.87
CA ARG A 41 -3.14 8.13 -4.32
C ARG A 41 -3.00 7.58 -2.91
N ILE A 42 -1.92 6.86 -2.66
CA ILE A 42 -1.61 6.27 -1.36
C ILE A 42 -0.41 7.01 -0.78
N GLU A 43 -0.53 7.47 0.46
CA GLU A 43 0.52 8.19 1.18
C GLU A 43 0.74 7.58 2.56
N LEU A 44 1.97 7.59 3.06
CA LEU A 44 2.30 7.11 4.40
C LEU A 44 1.60 7.96 5.48
N ASP A 45 0.86 7.32 6.38
CA ASP A 45 0.30 7.99 7.54
C ASP A 45 1.31 8.02 8.69
N LEU A 46 2.30 8.91 8.58
CA LEU A 46 3.42 8.97 9.54
C LEU A 46 2.95 9.17 10.99
N ALA A 47 1.84 9.85 11.20
CA ALA A 47 1.27 10.09 12.54
C ALA A 47 0.71 8.80 13.17
N ALA A 48 0.27 7.84 12.36
CA ALA A 48 -0.23 6.55 12.81
C ALA A 48 0.87 5.48 12.91
N VAL A 49 2.09 5.75 12.41
CA VAL A 49 3.22 4.82 12.50
C VAL A 49 3.71 4.71 13.94
N ASP A 50 3.85 3.47 14.41
CA ASP A 50 4.53 3.19 15.68
C ASP A 50 6.06 3.30 15.52
N ARG A 51 6.60 4.45 15.94
CA ARG A 51 8.01 4.85 15.74
C ARG A 51 8.97 4.21 16.75
N ARG A 52 9.15 2.90 16.66
CA ARG A 52 10.11 2.13 17.46
C ARG A 52 11.22 1.52 16.60
N TYR A 53 12.32 1.15 17.25
CA TYR A 53 13.43 0.45 16.61
C TYR A 53 13.99 1.20 15.38
N GLY A 54 14.02 0.63 14.18
CA GLY A 54 14.50 1.33 12.98
C GLY A 54 13.57 2.44 12.49
N LEU A 55 12.35 2.54 13.01
CA LEU A 55 11.37 3.58 12.67
C LEU A 55 11.49 4.84 13.53
N THR A 56 12.45 4.89 14.48
CA THR A 56 12.68 6.09 15.31
C THR A 56 13.32 7.23 14.51
N VAL A 57 14.14 6.90 13.51
CA VAL A 57 14.71 7.89 12.58
C VAL A 57 13.60 8.42 11.67
N GLU A 58 13.76 9.61 11.11
CA GLU A 58 12.83 10.09 10.06
C GLU A 58 12.92 9.20 8.80
N PRO A 59 11.78 8.86 8.18
CA PRO A 59 11.80 8.15 6.92
C PRO A 59 12.45 9.02 5.84
N GLU A 60 13.13 8.38 4.90
CA GLU A 60 13.53 9.07 3.67
C GLU A 60 12.28 9.55 2.89
N PRO A 61 12.35 10.75 2.29
CA PRO A 61 11.25 11.28 1.50
C PRO A 61 10.96 10.35 0.32
N ARG A 62 9.68 10.10 0.07
CA ARG A 62 9.20 9.22 -0.99
C ARG A 62 7.96 9.81 -1.62
N ASP A 63 7.86 9.61 -2.93
CA ASP A 63 6.67 9.98 -3.66
C ASP A 63 5.49 9.09 -3.25
N PRO A 64 4.27 9.65 -3.27
CA PRO A 64 3.04 8.88 -3.15
C PRO A 64 2.97 7.76 -4.20
N ILE A 65 2.27 6.68 -3.85
CA ILE A 65 1.91 5.66 -4.84
C ILE A 65 0.68 6.17 -5.58
N GLU A 66 0.75 6.25 -6.91
CA GLU A 66 -0.38 6.57 -7.76
C GLU A 66 -0.75 5.34 -8.59
N ILE A 67 -2.02 4.96 -8.55
CA ILE A 67 -2.58 3.83 -9.32
C ILE A 67 -3.80 4.29 -10.10
N ASP A 68 -3.97 3.73 -11.30
CA ASP A 68 -5.16 3.99 -12.11
C ASP A 68 -6.33 3.11 -11.66
N LEU A 69 -7.51 3.71 -11.56
CA LEU A 69 -8.73 3.01 -11.20
C LEU A 69 -9.38 2.38 -12.45
N PRO A 70 -9.78 1.10 -12.40
CA PRO A 70 -10.31 0.39 -13.56
C PRO A 70 -11.68 0.93 -14.00
N LEU A 71 -11.75 1.50 -15.19
CA LEU A 71 -13.03 1.94 -15.75
C LEU A 71 -13.82 0.76 -16.34
N PRO A 72 -15.17 0.82 -16.34
CA PRO A 72 -15.99 -0.13 -17.09
C PRO A 72 -15.59 -0.15 -18.57
N VAL A 73 -15.23 -1.35 -19.05
CA VAL A 73 -14.90 -1.61 -20.47
C VAL A 73 -16.15 -1.51 -21.34
N THR A 74 -17.29 -1.95 -20.81
CA THR A 74 -18.60 -1.89 -21.46
C THR A 74 -19.66 -1.48 -20.45
N GLY A 75 -20.67 -0.73 -20.88
CA GLY A 75 -21.77 -0.29 -20.04
C GLY A 75 -21.77 1.23 -19.82
N ASP A 76 -22.62 1.66 -18.89
CA ASP A 76 -22.76 3.07 -18.55
C ASP A 76 -21.60 3.53 -17.65
N ARG A 77 -21.09 4.73 -17.91
CA ARG A 77 -20.03 5.38 -17.10
C ARG A 77 -20.57 6.51 -16.24
N ARG A 78 -21.88 6.74 -16.26
CA ARG A 78 -22.55 7.73 -15.41
C ARG A 78 -22.66 7.29 -13.96
N GLU A 79 -22.76 5.99 -13.71
CA GLU A 79 -22.71 5.41 -12.36
C GLU A 79 -22.20 3.97 -12.47
N PHE A 80 -21.12 3.66 -11.76
CA PHE A 80 -20.62 2.30 -11.68
C PHE A 80 -19.90 2.03 -10.38
N THR A 81 -19.89 0.77 -9.99
CA THR A 81 -19.06 0.24 -8.91
C THR A 81 -18.04 -0.71 -9.49
N GLN A 82 -16.78 -0.54 -9.13
CA GLN A 82 -15.67 -1.38 -9.55
C GLN A 82 -14.78 -1.70 -8.37
N THR A 83 -13.88 -2.67 -8.57
CA THR A 83 -12.89 -3.03 -7.57
C THR A 83 -11.50 -2.82 -8.12
N ILE A 84 -10.66 -2.10 -7.38
CA ILE A 84 -9.22 -2.10 -7.59
C ILE A 84 -8.58 -3.24 -6.77
N ALA A 85 -7.66 -3.98 -7.38
CA ALA A 85 -6.86 -5.01 -6.74
C ALA A 85 -5.39 -4.88 -7.16
N GLU A 86 -4.49 -4.58 -6.21
CA GLU A 86 -3.07 -4.31 -6.49
C GLU A 86 -2.14 -4.94 -5.45
N ASP A 87 -0.98 -5.43 -5.90
CA ASP A 87 0.05 -6.03 -5.03
C ASP A 87 1.11 -5.00 -4.61
N PHE A 88 1.06 -4.56 -3.35
CA PHE A 88 2.07 -3.68 -2.76
C PHE A 88 3.09 -4.42 -1.89
N SER A 89 3.18 -5.75 -1.97
CA SER A 89 4.03 -6.57 -1.09
C SER A 89 5.52 -6.25 -1.16
N GLN A 90 5.98 -5.70 -2.27
CA GLN A 90 7.37 -5.28 -2.46
C GLN A 90 7.62 -3.81 -2.06
N HIS A 91 6.58 -3.03 -1.81
CA HIS A 91 6.70 -1.61 -1.51
C HIS A 91 7.26 -1.38 -0.08
N PRO A 92 8.08 -0.33 0.14
CA PRO A 92 8.59 0.02 1.48
C PRO A 92 7.51 0.23 2.56
N TRP A 93 6.31 0.66 2.14
CA TRP A 93 5.18 0.89 3.05
C TRP A 93 4.34 -0.36 3.34
N ALA A 94 4.69 -1.52 2.78
CA ALA A 94 4.00 -2.77 3.06
C ALA A 94 4.00 -3.04 4.58
N GLY A 95 2.81 -3.22 5.15
CA GLY A 95 2.63 -3.41 6.60
C GLY A 95 2.66 -2.13 7.43
N LEU A 96 2.71 -0.94 6.81
CA LEU A 96 2.63 0.36 7.47
C LEU A 96 1.26 1.02 7.28
N PRO A 97 0.83 1.90 8.20
CA PRO A 97 -0.39 2.68 8.04
C PRO A 97 -0.24 3.70 6.90
N VAL A 98 -1.24 3.75 6.04
CA VAL A 98 -1.31 4.65 4.87
C VAL A 98 -2.68 5.29 4.79
N LYS A 99 -2.76 6.45 4.13
CA LYS A 99 -4.01 7.11 3.72
C LYS A 99 -4.18 6.94 2.22
N ILE A 100 -5.41 6.61 1.82
CA ILE A 100 -5.79 6.52 0.42
C ILE A 100 -6.71 7.69 0.10
N ALA A 101 -6.42 8.42 -0.97
CA ALA A 101 -7.28 9.44 -1.56
C ALA A 101 -7.69 8.99 -2.96
N LEU A 102 -8.95 9.22 -3.33
CA LEU A 102 -9.51 8.87 -4.62
C LEU A 102 -9.75 10.13 -5.44
N PHE A 103 -9.52 10.03 -6.74
CA PHE A 103 -9.74 11.09 -7.72
C PHE A 103 -10.45 10.50 -8.94
N ASP A 104 -11.34 11.27 -9.53
CA ASP A 104 -12.01 10.95 -10.79
C ASP A 104 -12.06 12.18 -11.70
N THR A 105 -12.17 11.92 -12.99
CA THR A 105 -12.18 12.95 -14.04
C THR A 105 -13.26 12.63 -15.06
N ASP A 106 -14.02 13.64 -15.48
CA ASP A 106 -15.08 13.54 -16.49
C ASP A 106 -14.57 13.86 -17.92
N ALA A 107 -15.48 14.02 -18.89
CA ALA A 107 -15.11 14.41 -20.26
C ALA A 107 -14.83 15.93 -20.43
N ALA A 108 -15.33 16.76 -19.51
CA ALA A 108 -15.11 18.20 -19.48
C ALA A 108 -13.83 18.60 -18.70
N ALA A 109 -13.04 17.61 -18.25
CA ALA A 109 -11.85 17.75 -17.41
C ALA A 109 -12.13 18.35 -16.02
N GLN A 110 -13.37 18.23 -15.52
CA GLN A 110 -13.68 18.43 -14.12
C GLN A 110 -13.16 17.26 -13.29
N GLN A 111 -12.80 17.54 -12.04
CA GLN A 111 -12.26 16.56 -11.12
C GLN A 111 -13.10 16.47 -9.86
N GLY A 112 -13.41 15.25 -9.45
CA GLY A 112 -13.91 14.94 -8.12
C GLY A 112 -12.81 14.35 -7.28
N ASN A 113 -12.95 14.50 -5.97
CA ASN A 113 -12.07 13.86 -5.01
C ASN A 113 -12.85 13.37 -3.80
N ALA A 114 -12.33 12.32 -3.19
CA ALA A 114 -12.84 11.88 -1.91
C ALA A 114 -11.73 11.31 -1.03
N PRO A 115 -11.81 11.51 0.29
CA PRO A 115 -11.03 10.71 1.20
C PRO A 115 -11.46 9.25 1.03
N GLY A 116 -10.48 8.37 0.82
CA GLY A 116 -10.69 6.93 0.84
C GLY A 116 -10.67 6.42 2.27
N ALA A 117 -9.74 5.52 2.56
CA ALA A 117 -9.58 4.89 3.86
C ALA A 117 -8.17 5.07 4.42
N THR A 118 -8.06 5.04 5.75
CA THR A 118 -6.79 4.82 6.44
C THR A 118 -6.67 3.34 6.77
N ILE A 119 -5.68 2.67 6.21
CA ILE A 119 -5.47 1.23 6.40
C ILE A 119 -4.01 0.90 6.67
N THR A 120 -3.73 -0.31 7.13
CA THR A 120 -2.39 -0.89 7.01
C THR A 120 -2.20 -1.47 5.62
N LEU A 121 -1.23 -0.97 4.86
CA LEU A 121 -0.99 -1.39 3.48
C LEU A 121 -0.72 -2.90 3.42
N PRO A 122 -1.49 -3.67 2.65
CA PRO A 122 -1.30 -5.11 2.54
C PRO A 122 0.09 -5.48 2.01
N GLY A 123 0.83 -6.26 2.79
CA GLY A 123 2.11 -6.89 2.40
C GLY A 123 2.15 -8.41 2.60
N ARG A 124 3.13 -9.11 2.03
CA ARG A 124 3.26 -10.57 2.14
C ARG A 124 3.33 -11.03 3.60
N ARG A 125 2.60 -12.09 3.94
CA ARG A 125 2.67 -12.73 5.26
C ARG A 125 3.81 -13.73 5.31
N PHE A 126 4.59 -13.67 6.39
CA PHE A 126 5.63 -14.62 6.70
C PHE A 126 5.27 -15.34 8.00
N PHE A 127 5.38 -16.66 8.00
CA PHE A 127 5.06 -17.50 9.17
C PHE A 127 6.30 -18.06 9.85
N ASP A 128 7.42 -18.03 9.15
CA ASP A 128 8.71 -18.44 9.65
C ASP A 128 9.41 -17.26 10.34
N THR A 129 9.97 -17.50 11.53
CA THR A 129 10.57 -16.47 12.39
C THR A 129 11.76 -15.79 11.70
N MET A 130 12.57 -16.52 10.92
CA MET A 130 13.68 -15.93 10.17
C MET A 130 13.15 -14.98 9.10
N SER A 131 12.12 -15.41 8.37
CA SER A 131 11.50 -14.57 7.35
C SER A 131 10.89 -13.29 7.94
N LEU A 132 10.32 -13.38 9.15
CA LEU A 132 9.86 -12.21 9.90
C LEU A 132 11.01 -11.27 10.30
N ALA A 133 12.13 -11.80 10.79
CA ALA A 133 13.31 -10.99 11.10
C ALA A 133 13.86 -10.29 9.84
N LEU A 134 13.96 -11.01 8.72
CA LEU A 134 14.43 -10.46 7.45
C LEU A 134 13.52 -9.35 6.91
N ILE A 135 12.20 -9.52 6.97
CA ILE A 135 11.27 -8.49 6.48
C ILE A 135 11.29 -7.24 7.37
N GLU A 136 11.46 -7.37 8.69
CA GLU A 136 11.66 -6.23 9.59
C GLU A 136 12.97 -5.50 9.29
N MET A 137 14.06 -6.23 9.06
CA MET A 137 15.35 -5.65 8.70
C MET A 137 15.30 -4.93 7.35
N ARG A 138 14.59 -5.51 6.36
CA ARG A 138 14.32 -4.85 5.07
C ARG A 138 13.50 -3.58 5.27
N ARG A 139 12.44 -3.61 6.09
CA ARG A 139 11.64 -2.43 6.40
C ARG A 139 12.50 -1.33 7.01
N ASP A 140 13.33 -1.65 7.99
CA ASP A 140 14.17 -0.66 8.68
C ASP A 140 15.23 -0.06 7.72
N LEU A 141 15.83 -0.86 6.83
CA LEU A 141 16.72 -0.37 5.77
C LEU A 141 16.02 0.54 4.77
N LEU A 142 14.83 0.13 4.31
CA LEU A 142 14.03 0.92 3.38
C LEU A 142 13.38 2.12 4.08
N TRP A 143 13.29 2.15 5.40
CA TRP A 143 12.83 3.34 6.11
C TRP A 143 13.85 4.47 5.97
N ASN A 144 15.10 4.17 6.32
CA ASN A 144 16.23 5.09 6.20
C ASN A 144 17.56 4.32 6.13
N ILE A 145 18.43 4.67 5.19
CA ILE A 145 19.71 3.99 4.96
C ILE A 145 20.64 4.04 6.19
N SER A 146 20.48 5.03 7.06
CA SER A 146 21.26 5.16 8.31
C SER A 146 21.05 3.98 9.28
N ASN A 147 19.97 3.20 9.12
CA ASN A 147 19.76 1.97 9.88
C ASN A 147 20.73 0.83 9.50
N GLY A 148 21.48 0.97 8.40
CA GLY A 148 22.36 -0.07 7.84
C GLY A 148 23.30 -0.77 8.83
N PRO A 149 24.06 -0.03 9.67
CA PRO A 149 24.95 -0.65 10.65
C PRO A 149 24.21 -1.55 11.66
N ARG A 150 23.05 -1.08 12.16
CA ARG A 150 22.22 -1.82 13.10
C ARG A 150 21.64 -3.07 12.44
N VAL A 151 21.09 -2.92 11.24
CA VAL A 151 20.50 -4.05 10.49
C VAL A 151 21.55 -5.13 10.23
N THR A 152 22.76 -4.74 9.82
CA THR A 152 23.87 -5.67 9.61
C THR A 152 24.24 -6.41 10.90
N GLN A 153 24.26 -5.70 12.04
CA GLN A 153 24.57 -6.31 13.34
C GLN A 153 23.51 -7.35 13.75
N VAL A 154 22.22 -7.03 13.57
CA VAL A 154 21.12 -7.95 13.88
C VAL A 154 21.18 -9.18 12.99
N LEU A 155 21.37 -9.01 11.68
CA LEU A 155 21.48 -10.15 10.75
C LEU A 155 22.66 -11.07 11.07
N ARG A 156 23.82 -10.51 11.45
CA ARG A 156 24.98 -11.30 11.91
C ARG A 156 24.72 -12.03 13.22
N ALA A 157 24.02 -11.40 14.16
CA ALA A 157 23.70 -12.03 15.43
C ALA A 157 22.75 -13.23 15.24
N VAL A 158 21.75 -13.08 14.36
CA VAL A 158 20.78 -14.15 14.05
C VAL A 158 21.43 -15.31 13.29
N SER A 159 22.48 -15.05 12.49
CA SER A 159 23.19 -16.11 11.75
C SER A 159 24.24 -16.87 12.55
N TRP A 160 24.63 -16.41 13.75
CA TRP A 160 25.75 -16.96 14.53
C TRP A 160 25.45 -18.31 15.22
N HIS A 161 24.21 -18.61 15.59
CA HIS A 161 23.82 -19.91 16.18
C HIS A 161 22.45 -20.36 15.67
N PRO A 162 22.42 -21.11 14.56
CA PRO A 162 21.16 -21.41 13.89
C PRO A 162 20.25 -22.41 14.62
N ASP A 163 20.81 -23.39 15.32
CA ASP A 163 20.03 -24.57 15.73
C ASP A 163 18.88 -24.26 16.73
N ASP A 164 18.92 -23.12 17.43
CA ASP A 164 17.86 -22.69 18.36
C ASP A 164 16.76 -21.83 17.70
N VAL A 165 16.97 -21.32 16.47
CA VAL A 165 16.06 -20.37 15.79
C VAL A 165 15.49 -20.95 14.48
N PHE A 166 16.19 -21.86 13.80
CA PHE A 166 15.75 -22.40 12.51
C PHE A 166 15.05 -23.75 12.65
N ARG A 167 13.86 -23.88 12.04
CA ARG A 167 13.16 -25.18 11.90
C ARG A 167 13.77 -26.09 10.84
N GLN A 168 14.58 -25.56 9.93
CA GLN A 168 15.18 -26.32 8.83
C GLN A 168 16.69 -26.02 8.70
N PRO A 169 17.57 -27.03 8.84
CA PRO A 169 19.01 -26.85 8.60
C PRO A 169 19.26 -26.47 7.12
N GLY A 170 20.03 -25.40 6.89
CA GLY A 170 20.58 -25.06 5.56
C GLY A 170 20.07 -23.77 4.89
N VAL A 171 19.07 -23.08 5.45
CA VAL A 171 18.60 -21.79 4.92
C VAL A 171 19.62 -20.66 5.12
N TYR A 172 20.44 -20.74 6.18
CA TYR A 172 21.45 -19.72 6.50
C TYR A 172 22.64 -19.68 5.54
N LEU A 173 22.89 -20.74 4.76
CA LEU A 173 24.01 -20.83 3.80
C LEU A 173 23.83 -19.96 2.54
N LYS A 174 22.67 -19.34 2.36
CA LYS A 174 22.32 -18.52 1.18
C LYS A 174 22.26 -17.00 1.45
N LEU A 175 22.56 -16.59 2.69
CA LEU A 175 22.64 -15.19 3.12
C LEU A 175 24.08 -14.69 3.02
#